data_AF-A0A9D4E9T0-F1
#
_entry.id   AF-A0A9D4E9T0-F1
#
_cell.length_a   1.000
_cell.length_b   1.000
_cell.length_c   1.000
_cell.angle_alpha   90.00
_cell.angle_beta   90.00
_cell.angle_gamma   90.00
#
_symmetry.space_group_name_H-M   'P 1'
#
loop_
_entity.id
_entity.type
_entity.pdbx_description
1 polymer ?
#
loop_
_entity_poly.entity_id
_entity_poly.type
_entity_poly.pdbx_seq_one_letter_code
_entity_poly.pdbx_strand_id
1 'polypeptide(L)'
;MIGAFLKREQSDWHQNLGCLAGAYRATPHEATRLSPNMMTLWREVRLPADMIFPDLNPSRTEQEDTCIYVFNVREAMRRAHEVARKHLANEAKRSEEVYDKKWCFINMSLVIMCGV
;
A
#
# COMPACT_ATOMS: atom_id res chain seq x y z
N MET A 1 6.92 -5.18 -7.31
CA MET A 1 5.75 -5.30 -8.21
C MET A 1 6.10 -4.98 -9.66
N ILE A 2 6.48 -3.75 -10.00
CA ILE A 2 6.68 -3.31 -11.40
C ILE A 2 7.82 -4.05 -12.12
N GLY A 3 9.00 -4.15 -11.50
CA GLY A 3 10.15 -4.84 -12.12
C GLY A 3 9.97 -6.35 -12.33
N ALA A 4 9.02 -6.98 -11.62
CA ALA A 4 8.67 -8.38 -11.85
C ALA A 4 7.75 -8.55 -13.07
N PHE A 5 6.86 -7.58 -13.31
CA PHE A 5 5.92 -7.60 -14.41
C PHE A 5 6.60 -7.29 -15.76
N LEU A 6 7.58 -6.39 -15.78
CA LEU A 6 8.29 -5.96 -17.00
C LEU A 6 9.42 -6.89 -17.45
N LYS A 7 9.68 -8.02 -16.76
CA LYS A 7 10.83 -8.89 -17.06
C LYS A 7 10.77 -9.58 -18.43
N ARG A 8 9.61 -9.63 -19.10
CA ARG A 8 9.40 -10.34 -20.37
C ARG A 8 9.35 -9.39 -21.56
N GLU A 9 8.39 -8.46 -21.59
CA GLU A 9 8.31 -7.38 -22.57
C GLU A 9 8.60 -6.03 -21.91
N GLN A 10 9.84 -5.53 -22.07
CA GLN A 10 10.21 -4.18 -21.61
C GLN A 10 9.81 -3.08 -22.60
N SER A 11 9.45 -3.43 -23.84
CA SER A 11 9.05 -2.50 -24.91
C SER A 11 7.70 -1.81 -24.62
N ASP A 12 6.75 -2.55 -24.03
CA ASP A 12 5.35 -2.11 -23.91
C ASP A 12 4.99 -1.61 -22.50
N TRP A 13 6.00 -1.18 -21.73
CA TRP A 13 5.81 -0.72 -20.36
C TRP A 13 4.78 0.43 -20.24
N HIS A 14 4.74 1.30 -21.25
CA HIS A 14 3.83 2.45 -21.32
C HIS A 14 2.37 2.02 -21.47
N GLN A 15 2.09 0.95 -22.22
CA GLN A 15 0.75 0.41 -22.41
C GLN A 15 0.23 -0.24 -21.12
N ASN A 16 1.15 -0.85 -20.36
CA ASN A 16 0.82 -1.57 -19.12
C ASN A 16 0.74 -0.67 -17.87
N LEU A 17 1.12 0.61 -17.99
CA LEU A 17 1.23 1.53 -16.86
C LEU A 17 -0.10 1.72 -16.12
N GLY A 18 -1.22 1.78 -16.85
CA GLY A 18 -2.56 1.94 -16.27
C GLY A 18 -2.95 0.74 -15.40
N CYS A 19 -2.71 -0.48 -15.90
CA CYS A 19 -2.99 -1.71 -15.17
C CYS A 19 -2.11 -1.81 -13.91
N LEU A 20 -0.81 -1.51 -14.05
CA LEU A 20 0.13 -1.50 -12.92
C LEU A 20 -0.23 -0.47 -11.86
N ALA A 21 -0.61 0.74 -12.27
CA ALA A 21 -1.06 1.78 -11.36
C ALA A 21 -2.35 1.37 -10.63
N GLY A 22 -3.31 0.75 -11.33
CA GLY A 22 -4.52 0.22 -10.74
C GLY A 22 -4.23 -0.87 -9.69
N ALA A 23 -3.38 -1.84 -10.04
CA ALA A 23 -2.95 -2.90 -9.12
C ALA A 23 -2.24 -2.34 -7.88
N TYR A 24 -1.36 -1.35 -8.07
CA TYR A 24 -0.68 -0.68 -6.95
C TYR A 24 -1.69 -0.01 -6.02
N ARG A 25 -2.68 0.71 -6.59
CA ARG A 25 -3.70 1.42 -5.81
C ARG A 25 -4.67 0.50 -5.06
N ALA A 26 -4.88 -0.72 -5.56
CA ALA A 26 -5.73 -1.73 -4.94
C ALA A 26 -4.99 -2.65 -3.95
N THR A 27 -3.66 -2.60 -3.90
CA THR A 27 -2.85 -3.46 -3.04
C THR A 27 -2.48 -2.73 -1.74
N PRO A 28 -2.58 -3.36 -0.56
CA PRO A 28 -2.10 -2.77 0.69
C PRO A 28 -0.61 -2.42 0.63
N HIS A 29 -0.27 -1.17 0.98
CA HIS A 29 1.12 -0.75 1.05
C HIS A 29 1.76 -1.22 2.36
N GLU A 30 3.03 -1.64 2.33
CA GLU A 30 3.71 -2.22 3.51
C GLU A 30 3.72 -1.26 4.71
N ALA A 31 4.03 0.01 4.47
CA ALA A 31 4.18 1.00 5.54
C ALA A 31 2.84 1.41 6.20
N THR A 32 1.75 1.46 5.44
CA THR A 32 0.44 1.94 5.93
C THR A 32 -0.51 0.78 6.24
N ARG A 33 -0.23 -0.42 5.73
CA ARG A 33 -1.10 -1.62 5.75
C ARG A 33 -2.45 -1.43 5.08
N LEU A 34 -2.64 -0.34 4.37
CA LEU A 34 -3.87 0.01 3.65
C LEU A 34 -3.53 0.29 2.19
N SER A 35 -4.48 0.01 1.30
CA SER A 35 -4.31 0.34 -0.11
C SER A 35 -4.37 1.86 -0.33
N PRO A 36 -3.72 2.40 -1.37
CA PRO A 36 -3.88 3.80 -1.75
C PRO A 36 -5.33 4.20 -2.05
N ASN A 37 -6.16 3.30 -2.61
CA ASN A 37 -7.59 3.54 -2.80
C ASN A 37 -8.30 3.75 -1.47
N MET A 38 -8.09 2.86 -0.50
CA MET A 38 -8.65 2.98 0.84
C MET A 38 -8.17 4.26 1.53
N MET A 39 -6.92 4.67 1.32
CA MET A 39 -6.33 5.87 1.92
C MET A 39 -6.75 7.20 1.29
N THR A 40 -7.46 7.21 0.16
CA THR A 40 -7.83 8.45 -0.54
C THR A 40 -9.33 8.55 -0.74
N LEU A 41 -9.97 7.43 -1.04
CA LEU A 41 -11.40 7.33 -1.29
C LEU A 41 -12.17 6.76 -0.10
N TRP A 42 -11.46 6.21 0.90
CA TRP A 42 -12.06 5.59 2.10
C TRP A 42 -12.94 4.37 1.78
N ARG A 43 -12.74 3.83 0.58
CA ARG A 43 -13.36 2.62 0.04
C ARG A 43 -12.46 2.04 -1.04
N GLU A 44 -12.51 0.73 -1.23
CA GLU A 44 -11.88 0.12 -2.41
C GLU A 44 -12.68 0.40 -3.67
N VAL A 45 -11.98 0.69 -4.77
CA VAL A 45 -12.59 0.86 -6.09
C VAL A 45 -13.02 -0.51 -6.62
N ARG A 46 -14.14 -0.58 -7.34
CA ARG A 46 -14.53 -1.81 -8.02
C ARG A 46 -13.58 -2.08 -9.19
N LEU A 47 -12.90 -3.21 -9.16
CA LEU A 47 -12.05 -3.66 -10.25
C LEU A 47 -12.90 -4.37 -11.31
N PRO A 48 -12.47 -4.38 -12.59
CA PRO A 48 -13.15 -5.17 -13.62
C PRO A 48 -13.32 -6.65 -13.25
N ALA A 49 -12.34 -7.22 -12.51
CA ALA A 49 -12.42 -8.57 -11.98
C ALA A 49 -13.61 -8.78 -11.03
N ASP A 50 -13.96 -7.78 -10.22
CA ASP A 50 -15.10 -7.86 -9.27
C ASP A 50 -16.44 -7.95 -10.00
N MET A 51 -16.53 -7.42 -11.24
CA MET A 51 -17.74 -7.50 -12.05
C MET A 51 -17.91 -8.86 -12.70
N ILE A 52 -16.80 -9.48 -13.12
CA ILE A 52 -16.78 -10.81 -13.75
C ILE A 52 -16.98 -11.90 -12.69
N PHE A 53 -16.46 -11.67 -11.48
CA PHE A 53 -16.52 -12.62 -10.36
C PHE A 53 -17.22 -11.99 -9.14
N PRO A 54 -18.53 -11.73 -9.21
CA PRO A 54 -19.27 -11.01 -8.16
C PRO A 54 -19.30 -11.76 -6.81
N ASP A 55 -19.23 -13.09 -6.84
CA ASP A 55 -19.27 -13.93 -5.64
C ASP A 55 -18.04 -13.79 -4.74
N LEU A 56 -16.94 -13.20 -5.26
CA LEU A 56 -15.71 -12.96 -4.49
C LEU A 56 -15.82 -11.75 -3.55
N ASN A 57 -16.84 -10.90 -3.71
CA ASN A 57 -17.01 -9.70 -2.88
C ASN A 57 -18.48 -9.46 -2.49
N PRO A 58 -19.03 -10.26 -1.55
CA PRO A 58 -20.46 -10.22 -1.20
C PRO A 58 -20.91 -8.93 -0.48
N SER A 59 -19.98 -8.07 -0.06
CA SER A 59 -20.24 -6.93 0.82
C SER A 59 -20.73 -5.64 0.14
N ARG A 60 -20.99 -5.65 -1.17
CA ARG A 60 -21.02 -4.39 -1.98
C ARG A 60 -22.32 -4.09 -2.72
N THR A 61 -23.42 -4.78 -2.39
CA THR A 61 -24.67 -4.76 -3.17
C THR A 61 -25.82 -3.99 -2.53
N GLU A 62 -25.67 -3.44 -1.32
CA GLU A 62 -26.79 -2.79 -0.64
C GLU A 62 -26.93 -1.31 -1.04
N GLN A 63 -28.15 -0.92 -1.44
CA GLN A 63 -28.55 0.48 -1.55
C GLN A 63 -28.69 1.03 -0.14
N GLU A 64 -27.63 1.65 0.38
CA GLU A 64 -27.67 2.34 1.66
C GLU A 64 -28.44 3.67 1.55
N ASP A 65 -29.16 4.03 2.60
CA ASP A 65 -29.69 5.39 2.74
C ASP A 65 -28.54 6.42 2.70
N THR A 66 -28.81 7.60 2.14
CA THR A 66 -27.77 8.61 1.89
C THR A 66 -27.11 9.08 3.19
N CYS A 67 -27.88 9.22 4.28
CA CYS A 67 -27.32 9.61 5.58
C CYS A 67 -26.39 8.53 6.15
N ILE A 68 -26.78 7.26 6.03
CA ILE A 68 -25.97 6.11 6.47
C ILE A 68 -24.67 6.05 5.66
N TYR A 69 -24.76 6.20 4.34
CA TYR A 69 -23.60 6.20 3.46
C TYR A 69 -22.58 7.30 3.86
N VAL A 70 -23.04 8.54 4.05
CA VAL A 70 -22.16 9.65 4.44
C VAL A 70 -21.51 9.39 5.80
N PHE A 71 -22.26 8.87 6.77
CA PHE A 71 -21.73 8.49 8.07
C PHE A 71 -20.64 7.42 7.95
N ASN A 72 -20.91 6.36 7.18
CA ASN A 72 -19.98 5.24 6.95
C ASN A 72 -18.67 5.71 6.30
N VAL A 73 -18.76 6.57 5.28
CA VAL A 73 -17.57 7.12 4.61
C VAL A 73 -16.72 7.97 5.56
N ARG A 74 -17.35 8.82 6.38
CA ARG A 74 -16.61 9.66 7.37
C ARG A 74 -15.90 8.80 8.41
N GLU A 75 -16.56 7.75 8.86
CA GLU A 75 -16.01 6.87 9.86
C GLU A 75 -14.90 5.97 9.27
N ALA A 76 -15.06 5.50 8.03
CA ALA A 76 -14.01 4.80 7.29
C ALA A 76 -12.77 5.68 7.11
N MET A 77 -12.95 6.96 6.76
CA MET A 77 -11.88 7.95 6.67
C MET A 77 -11.10 8.06 7.97
N ARG A 78 -11.82 8.26 9.08
CA ARG A 78 -11.22 8.42 10.41
C ARG A 78 -10.38 7.19 10.78
N ARG A 79 -10.95 5.99 10.60
CA ARG A 79 -10.29 4.71 10.92
C ARG A 79 -9.08 4.45 10.04
N ALA A 80 -9.19 4.64 8.73
CA ALA A 80 -8.09 4.42 7.80
C ALA A 80 -6.87 5.27 8.17
N HIS A 81 -7.07 6.56 8.43
CA HIS A 81 -5.99 7.45 8.87
C HIS A 81 -5.43 7.09 10.25
N GLU A 82 -6.28 6.66 11.19
CA GLU A 82 -5.82 6.21 12.51
C GLU A 82 -4.91 4.99 12.41
N VAL A 83 -5.33 3.98 11.64
CA VAL A 83 -4.56 2.76 11.37
C VAL A 83 -3.25 3.09 10.66
N ALA A 84 -3.30 3.90 9.60
CA ALA A 84 -2.12 4.31 8.86
C ALA A 84 -1.10 5.03 9.75
N ARG A 85 -1.52 5.97 10.60
CA ARG A 85 -0.60 6.67 11.52
C ARG A 85 0.08 5.71 12.50
N LYS A 86 -0.65 4.75 13.06
CA LYS A 86 -0.08 3.73 13.97
C LYS A 86 1.00 2.91 13.27
N HIS A 87 0.73 2.43 12.06
CA HIS A 87 1.71 1.66 11.30
C HIS A 87 2.91 2.49 10.85
N LEU A 88 2.68 3.72 10.36
CA LEU A 88 3.76 4.61 9.96
C LEU A 88 4.71 4.95 11.12
N ALA A 89 4.18 5.16 12.33
CA ALA A 89 5.03 5.39 13.51
C ALA A 89 5.93 4.17 13.82
N ASN A 90 5.36 2.97 13.74
CA ASN A 90 6.11 1.73 13.98
C ASN A 90 7.16 1.48 12.88
N GLU A 91 6.80 1.68 11.62
CA GLU A 91 7.72 1.49 10.49
C GLU A 91 8.81 2.57 10.46
N ALA A 92 8.52 3.80 10.91
CA ALA A 92 9.54 4.84 11.10
C ALA A 92 10.57 4.41 12.15
N LYS A 93 10.12 3.96 13.32
CA LYS A 93 11.01 3.43 14.37
C LYS A 93 11.83 2.23 13.88
N ARG A 94 11.20 1.29 13.18
CA ARG A 94 11.90 0.14 12.59
C ARG A 94 12.94 0.57 11.57
N SER A 95 12.63 1.57 10.74
CA SER A 95 13.54 2.08 9.72
C SER A 95 14.76 2.76 10.35
N GLU A 96 14.56 3.51 11.43
CA GLU A 96 15.65 4.08 12.26
C GLU A 96 16.55 2.98 12.80
N GLU A 97 16.01 1.98 13.50
CA GLU A 97 16.80 0.89 14.06
C GLU A 97 17.57 0.09 12.99
N VAL A 98 16.97 -0.13 11.83
CA VAL A 98 17.62 -0.81 10.70
C VAL A 98 18.74 0.06 10.13
N TYR A 99 18.52 1.37 10.03
CA TYR A 99 19.54 2.31 9.56
C TYR A 99 20.72 2.35 10.54
N ASP A 100 20.47 2.48 11.85
CA ASP A 100 21.50 2.51 12.88
C ASP A 100 22.33 1.22 12.90
N LYS A 101 21.68 0.06 12.79
CA LYS A 101 22.38 -1.24 12.67
C LYS A 101 23.28 -1.24 11.45
N LYS A 102 22.76 -0.87 10.28
CA LYS A 102 23.55 -0.81 9.03
C LYS A 102 24.73 0.16 9.18
N TRP A 103 24.52 1.32 9.79
CA TRP A 103 25.55 2.33 10.00
C TRP A 103 26.64 1.83 10.95
N CYS A 104 26.28 1.11 12.01
CA CYS A 104 27.21 0.45 12.91
C CYS A 104 28.01 -0.65 12.19
N PHE A 105 27.37 -1.50 11.37
CA PHE A 105 28.07 -2.52 10.58
C PHE A 105 29.06 -1.92 9.59
N ILE A 106 28.67 -0.86 8.88
CA ILE A 106 29.56 -0.17 7.93
C ILE A 106 30.75 0.43 8.67
N ASN A 107 30.52 1.16 9.77
CA ASN A 107 31.62 1.74 10.55
C ASN A 107 32.52 0.67 11.17
N MET A 108 31.96 -0.41 11.73
CA MET A 108 32.75 -1.53 12.26
C MET A 108 33.61 -2.17 11.17
N SER A 109 33.06 -2.39 9.98
CA SER A 109 33.81 -2.95 8.86
C SER A 109 34.86 -1.98 8.31
N LEU A 110 34.60 -0.67 8.37
CA LEU A 110 35.55 0.37 7.97
C LEU A 110 36.69 0.52 9.00
N VAL A 111 36.41 0.39 10.30
CA VAL A 111 37.41 0.35 11.36
C VAL A 111 38.30 -0.89 11.23
N ILE A 112 37.72 -2.06 10.96
CA ILE A 112 38.47 -3.31 10.75
C ILE A 112 39.32 -3.25 9.46
N MET A 113 38.82 -2.64 8.37
CA MET A 113 39.55 -2.54 7.10
C MET A 113 40.59 -1.41 7.06
N CYS A 114 40.38 -0.31 7.79
CA CYS A 114 41.33 0.81 7.83
C CYS A 114 42.43 0.67 8.90
N GLY A 115 42.43 -0.39 9.71
CA GLY A 115 43.55 -0.74 10.59
C GLY A 115 43.97 0.38 11.54
N VAL A 116 43.14 0.64 12.56
CA VAL A 116 43.61 1.18 13.84
C VAL A 116 43.61 0.04 14.85
#